data_AF-A0AAN8CZL5-F1
#
_entry.id   AF-A0AAN8CZL5-F1
#
_cell.length_a   1.000
_cell.length_b   1.000
_cell.length_c   1.000
_cell.angle_alpha   90.00
_cell.angle_beta   90.00
_cell.angle_gamma   90.00
#
_symmetry.space_group_name_H-M   'P 1'
#
loop_
_entity.id
_entity.type
_entity.pdbx_description
1 polymer ?
#
loop_
_entity_poly.entity_id
_entity_poly.type
_entity_poly.pdbx_seq_one_letter_code
_entity_poly.pdbx_strand_id
1 'polypeptide(L)'
;MSLTRDYDEIILVFDTYRTDSLKSATRDKRRQRKAIQYQVRDDTNIKHIPLSRFLSHDQTKADLTDYLAAKILEYNRGSSKLIITSASGNTRSNKDLLFEEK
;
A
#
# COMPACT_ATOMS: atom_id res chain seq x y z
N MET A 1 16.17 5.97 -16.08
CA MET A 1 17.06 5.62 -14.95
C MET A 1 16.18 5.12 -13.81
N SER A 2 16.50 3.97 -13.21
CA SER A 2 15.77 3.48 -12.04
C SER A 2 16.33 4.15 -10.78
N LEU A 3 15.49 4.83 -10.01
CA LEU A 3 15.85 5.54 -8.77
C LEU A 3 16.44 4.62 -7.69
N THR A 4 16.26 3.31 -7.83
CA THR A 4 16.64 2.32 -6.82
C THR A 4 17.76 1.40 -7.28
N ARG A 5 18.43 1.70 -8.41
CA ARG A 5 19.39 0.80 -9.05
C ARG A 5 20.57 0.45 -8.14
N ASP A 6 21.08 1.41 -7.38
CA ASP A 6 22.33 1.27 -6.61
C ASP A 6 22.08 0.92 -5.14
N TYR A 7 20.84 0.62 -4.77
CA TYR A 7 20.47 0.22 -3.41
C TYR A 7 20.19 -1.28 -3.35
N ASP A 8 20.79 -1.95 -2.36
CA ASP A 8 20.55 -3.37 -2.10
C ASP A 8 19.25 -3.61 -1.33
N GLU A 9 18.79 -2.60 -0.60
CA GLU A 9 17.55 -2.59 0.17
C GLU A 9 16.63 -1.45 -0.27
N ILE A 10 15.34 -1.76 -0.40
CA ILE A 10 14.30 -0.78 -0.73
C ILE A 10 13.15 -0.96 0.26
N ILE A 11 12.89 0.08 1.06
CA ILE A 11 11.74 0.13 1.97
C ILE A 11 10.65 0.99 1.32
N LEU A 12 9.53 0.37 0.98
CA LEU A 12 8.36 1.04 0.46
C LEU A 12 7.29 1.16 1.55
N VAL A 13 7.03 2.39 1.97
CA VAL A 13 6.04 2.69 3.00
C VAL A 13 4.83 3.36 2.36
N PHE A 14 3.68 2.71 2.44
CA PHE A 14 2.40 3.31 2.08
C PHE A 14 1.87 4.14 3.26
N ASP A 15 1.11 5.20 2.96
CA ASP A 15 0.47 6.04 3.99
C ASP A 15 -0.39 5.16 4.91
N THR A 16 0.01 5.05 6.17
CA THR A 16 -0.70 4.28 7.19
C THR A 16 -1.58 5.22 8.01
N TYR A 17 -2.89 4.99 7.96
CA TYR A 17 -3.83 5.76 8.76
C TYR A 17 -3.87 5.22 10.18
N ARG A 18 -3.33 5.98 11.12
CA ARG A 18 -3.54 5.71 12.55
C ARG A 18 -4.94 6.15 12.97
N THR A 19 -5.67 5.27 13.65
CA THR A 19 -7.06 5.46 14.07
C THR A 19 -7.23 6.62 15.05
N ASP A 20 -6.22 6.88 15.88
CA ASP A 20 -6.12 7.95 16.87
C ASP A 20 -5.60 9.28 16.32
N SER A 21 -5.33 9.37 15.01
CA SER A 21 -4.79 10.60 14.41
C SER A 21 -5.83 11.72 14.26
N LEU A 22 -5.37 12.98 14.33
CA LEU A 22 -6.18 14.16 13.99
C LEU A 22 -6.76 14.09 12.55
N LYS A 23 -6.04 13.42 11.65
CA LYS A 23 -6.46 13.15 10.27
C LYS A 23 -7.65 12.20 10.23
N SER A 24 -7.69 11.20 11.11
CA SER A 24 -8.83 10.28 11.30
C SER A 24 -10.05 11.03 11.87
N ALA A 25 -9.86 11.78 12.96
CA ALA A 25 -10.94 12.52 13.63
C ALA A 25 -11.64 13.57 12.74
N THR A 26 -10.93 14.15 11.78
CA THR A 26 -11.48 15.14 10.84
C THR A 26 -12.03 14.53 9.55
N ARG A 27 -11.85 13.22 9.34
CA ARG A 27 -12.23 12.52 8.10
C ARG A 27 -13.73 12.34 7.97
N ASP A 28 -14.43 12.04 9.06
CA ASP A 28 -15.90 11.91 9.05
C ASP A 28 -16.60 13.22 8.65
N LYS A 29 -16.00 14.37 8.96
CA LYS A 29 -16.50 15.68 8.50
C LYS A 29 -16.25 15.93 7.00
N ARG A 30 -15.25 15.26 6.41
CA ARG A 30 -14.91 15.34 4.97
C ARG A 30 -15.61 14.26 4.14
N ARG A 31 -16.15 13.21 4.77
CA ARG A 31 -16.90 12.16 4.08
C ARG A 31 -18.16 12.76 3.48
N GLN A 32 -18.16 12.95 2.16
CA GLN A 32 -19.41 13.05 1.42
C GLN A 32 -20.16 11.73 1.60
N ARG A 33 -21.46 11.79 1.92
CA ARG A 33 -22.30 10.66 2.40
C ARG A 33 -22.44 9.45 1.45
N LYS A 34 -21.70 9.38 0.33
CA LYS A 34 -21.83 8.34 -0.71
C LYS A 34 -20.48 7.89 -1.30
N ALA A 35 -19.48 7.60 -0.46
CA ALA A 35 -18.26 6.96 -0.95
C ALA A 35 -18.58 5.51 -1.35
N ILE A 36 -18.20 5.12 -2.57
CA ILE A 36 -18.40 3.75 -3.07
C ILE A 36 -17.14 2.96 -2.73
N GLN A 37 -17.32 1.84 -2.03
CA GLN A 37 -16.26 0.87 -1.83
C GLN A 37 -16.10 0.05 -3.12
N TYR A 38 -14.91 0.11 -3.70
CA TYR A 38 -14.46 -0.79 -4.76
C TYR A 38 -13.62 -1.91 -4.16
N GLN A 39 -13.75 -3.11 -4.74
CA GLN A 39 -12.87 -4.24 -4.47
C GLN A 39 -11.66 -4.16 -5.39
N VAL A 40 -10.46 -4.38 -4.84
CA VAL A 40 -9.19 -4.33 -5.59
C VAL A 40 -8.68 -5.75 -5.87
N ARG A 41 -8.49 -6.07 -7.15
CA ARG A 41 -8.05 -7.36 -7.71
C ARG A 41 -7.33 -7.16 -9.05
N ASP A 42 -6.65 -8.19 -9.54
CA ASP A 42 -5.93 -8.19 -10.82
C ASP A 42 -6.81 -7.75 -12.01
N ASP A 43 -8.12 -8.08 -11.98
CA ASP A 43 -9.10 -7.80 -13.02
C ASP A 43 -9.96 -6.55 -12.77
N THR A 44 -9.64 -5.75 -11.74
CA THR A 44 -10.43 -4.55 -11.41
C THR A 44 -10.28 -3.49 -12.50
N ASN A 45 -11.33 -3.28 -13.30
CA ASN A 45 -11.32 -2.25 -14.35
C ASN A 45 -11.53 -0.84 -13.77
N ILE A 46 -10.43 -0.09 -13.64
CA ILE A 46 -10.45 1.29 -13.17
C ILE A 46 -10.42 2.33 -14.31
N LYS A 47 -10.35 1.91 -15.58
CA LYS A 47 -10.08 2.80 -16.73
C LYS A 47 -11.07 3.97 -16.86
N HIS A 48 -12.33 3.73 -16.50
CA HIS A 48 -13.40 4.72 -16.62
C HIS A 48 -13.85 5.29 -15.27
N ILE A 49 -13.11 5.01 -14.19
CA ILE A 49 -13.42 5.48 -12.85
C ILE A 49 -12.46 6.64 -12.53
N PRO A 50 -12.97 7.86 -12.28
CA PRO A 50 -12.13 8.94 -11.81
C PRO A 50 -11.39 8.52 -10.54
N LEU A 51 -10.09 8.78 -10.47
CA LEU A 51 -9.27 8.37 -9.32
C LEU A 51 -9.78 8.96 -8.00
N SER A 52 -10.31 10.19 -8.04
CA SER A 52 -10.95 10.84 -6.88
C SER A 52 -12.16 10.07 -6.35
N ARG A 53 -12.90 9.38 -7.24
CA ARG A 53 -14.02 8.51 -6.87
C ARG A 53 -13.55 7.15 -6.38
N PHE A 54 -12.59 6.54 -7.07
CA PHE A 54 -12.01 5.25 -6.68
C PHE A 54 -11.37 5.32 -5.28
N LEU A 55 -10.61 6.38 -5.02
CA LEU A 55 -9.97 6.66 -3.74
C LEU A 55 -10.89 7.46 -2.80
N SER A 56 -12.22 7.41 -2.95
CA SER A 56 -13.12 8.10 -2.02
C SER A 56 -13.36 7.31 -0.74
N HIS A 57 -13.31 5.98 -0.81
CA HIS A 57 -13.59 5.07 0.29
C HIS A 57 -12.31 4.59 0.99
N ASP A 58 -12.34 4.50 2.31
CA ASP A 58 -11.17 4.22 3.12
C ASP A 58 -10.69 2.78 2.94
N GLN A 59 -11.63 1.84 2.91
CA GLN A 59 -11.33 0.43 2.67
C GLN A 59 -10.71 0.23 1.28
N THR A 60 -11.20 0.92 0.25
CA THR A 60 -10.62 0.80 -1.11
C THR A 60 -9.18 1.31 -1.15
N LYS A 61 -8.84 2.35 -0.37
CA LYS A 61 -7.45 2.79 -0.25
C LYS A 61 -6.59 1.73 0.44
N ALA A 62 -7.06 1.16 1.55
CA ALA A 62 -6.34 0.12 2.29
C ALA A 62 -6.12 -1.12 1.42
N ASP A 63 -7.18 -1.60 0.76
CA ASP A 63 -7.12 -2.73 -0.16
C ASP A 63 -6.14 -2.46 -1.31
N LEU A 64 -6.13 -1.24 -1.86
CA LEU A 64 -5.19 -0.84 -2.90
C LEU A 64 -3.73 -0.87 -2.41
N THR A 65 -3.46 -0.33 -1.22
CA THR A 65 -2.08 -0.33 -0.69
C THR A 65 -1.60 -1.74 -0.38
N ASP A 66 -2.47 -2.60 0.15
CA ASP A 66 -2.15 -4.00 0.44
C ASP A 66 -1.91 -4.79 -0.85
N TYR A 67 -2.75 -4.56 -1.87
CA TYR A 67 -2.59 -5.13 -3.20
C TYR A 67 -1.26 -4.74 -3.84
N LEU A 68 -0.93 -3.44 -3.84
CA LEU A 68 0.32 -2.96 -4.43
C LEU A 68 1.55 -3.46 -3.67
N ALA A 69 1.49 -3.51 -2.33
CA ALA A 69 2.54 -4.10 -1.51
C ALA A 69 2.79 -5.56 -1.90
N ALA A 70 1.73 -6.37 -2.00
CA ALA A 70 1.84 -7.77 -2.40
C ALA A 70 2.42 -7.93 -3.81
N LYS A 71 1.95 -7.16 -4.79
CA LYS A 71 2.43 -7.25 -6.18
C LYS A 71 3.89 -6.86 -6.32
N ILE A 72 4.36 -5.89 -5.55
CA ILE A 72 5.77 -5.48 -5.56
C ILE A 72 6.66 -6.59 -5.00
N LEU A 73 6.23 -7.27 -3.94
CA LEU A 73 6.97 -8.43 -3.40
C LEU A 73 6.96 -9.61 -4.38
N GLU A 74 5.81 -9.90 -5.00
CA GLU A 74 5.68 -10.96 -6.01
C GLU A 74 6.60 -10.71 -7.20
N TYR A 75 6.58 -9.49 -7.74
CA TYR A 75 7.44 -9.08 -8.85
C TYR A 75 8.93 -9.20 -8.52
N ASN A 76 9.31 -9.01 -7.25
CA ASN A 76 10.70 -9.05 -6.79
C ASN A 76 11.08 -10.35 -6.07
N ARG A 77 10.28 -11.43 -6.18
CA ARG A 77 10.55 -12.69 -5.47
C ARG A 77 11.91 -13.32 -5.81
N GLY A 78 12.40 -13.13 -7.03
CA GLY A 78 13.72 -13.59 -7.49
C GLY A 78 14.81 -12.51 -7.48
N SER A 79 14.53 -11.33 -6.95
CA SER A 79 15.47 -10.20 -6.98
C SER A 79 16.64 -10.42 -6.01
N SER A 80 17.84 -9.98 -6.40
CA SER A 80 18.97 -9.88 -5.46
C SER A 80 18.74 -8.83 -4.38
N LYS A 81 17.87 -7.85 -4.63
CA LYS A 81 17.53 -6.79 -3.68
C LYS A 81 16.57 -7.27 -2.60
N LEU A 82 16.74 -6.75 -1.39
CA LEU A 82 15.76 -6.85 -0.32
C LEU A 82 14.69 -5.77 -0.52
N ILE A 83 13.44 -6.20 -0.64
CA ILE A 83 12.30 -5.30 -0.74
C ILE A 83 11.46 -5.51 0.52
N ILE A 84 11.21 -4.41 1.23
CA ILE A 84 10.35 -4.38 2.40
C ILE A 84 9.19 -3.46 2.08
N THR A 85 7.96 -3.92 2.35
CA THR A 85 6.74 -3.14 2.17
C THR A 85 6.03 -2.97 3.50
N SER A 86 5.55 -1.77 3.79
CA SER A 86 4.67 -1.50 4.92
C SER A 86 3.35 -0.89 4.43
N ALA A 87 2.24 -1.59 4.65
CA ALA A 87 0.90 -1.18 4.25
C ALA A 87 -0.14 -1.63 5.28
N SER A 88 -1.12 -0.76 5.58
CA SER A 88 -2.21 -1.05 6.52
C SER A 88 -1.77 -1.61 7.89
N GLY A 89 -0.61 -1.17 8.39
CA GLY A 89 -0.04 -1.65 9.67
C GLY A 89 0.69 -2.99 9.59
N ASN A 90 0.81 -3.59 8.40
CA ASN A 90 1.53 -4.83 8.16
C ASN A 90 2.86 -4.53 7.44
N THR A 91 3.94 -5.12 7.95
CA THR A 91 5.25 -5.09 7.29
C THR A 91 5.58 -6.47 6.74
N ARG A 92 6.08 -6.53 5.51
CA ARG A 92 6.43 -7.77 4.79
C ARG A 92 7.68 -7.57 3.96
N SER A 93 8.35 -8.66 3.60
CA SER A 93 9.55 -8.65 2.77
C SER A 93 9.50 -9.73 1.69
N ASN A 94 10.30 -9.57 0.63
CA ASN A 94 10.43 -10.57 -0.44
C ASN A 94 11.39 -11.72 -0.08
N LYS A 95 12.12 -11.59 1.04
CA LYS A 95 13.08 -12.55 1.59
C LYS A 95 12.90 -12.63 3.10
N ASP A 96 13.31 -13.74 3.69
CA ASP A 96 13.33 -13.89 5.14
C ASP A 96 14.31 -12.88 5.75
N LEU A 97 13.83 -12.16 6.78
CA LEU A 97 14.66 -11.24 7.53
C LEU A 97 15.41 -12.04 8.59
N LEU A 98 16.72 -12.16 8.43
CA LEU A 98 17.58 -12.72 9.47
C LEU A 98 17.91 -11.61 10.46
N PHE A 99 17.37 -11.71 11.67
CA PHE A 99 17.80 -10.85 12.78
C PHE A 99 18.97 -11.54 13.46
N GLU A 100 20.17 -10.97 13.36
CA GLU A 100 21.27 -11.40 14.21
C GLU A 100 20.99 -10.90 15.64
N GLU A 101 20.71 -11.82 16.55
CA GLU A 101 20.73 -11.54 17.98
C GLU A 101 22.17 -11.19 18.38
N LYS A 102 22.39 -9.95 18.81
CA LYS A 102 23.67 -9.48 19.36
C LYS A 102 23.81 -9.82 20.83
#